data_AF-A0AA38IUT9-F1
#
_entry.id   AF-A0AA38IUT9-F1
#
_cell.length_a   1.000
_cell.length_b   1.000
_cell.length_c   1.000
_cell.angle_alpha   90.00
_cell.angle_beta   90.00
_cell.angle_gamma   90.00
#
_symmetry.space_group_name_H-M   'P 1'
#
loop_
_entity.id
_entity.type
_entity.pdbx_description
1 polymer ?
#
loop_
_entity_poly.entity_id
_entity_poly.type
_entity_poly.pdbx_seq_one_letter_code
_entity_poly.pdbx_strand_id
1 'polypeptide(L)'
;MDEGRSTDVCEEVLLAYFADQAERYNSSTLWSQYSRLKGSLKAYDNKSKVLRREEMLKFFKEAPDEKFLMMKVVVAFGVAGACRSEEMHKLQITNIQEEGNVLVVTLPHTKPHQKRVFTVLSEGCVNGVELYRKYAALRPSKVTYSMYF
;
A
#
# COMPACT_ATOMS: atom_id res chain seq x y z
N MET A 1 24.62 11.24 18.46
CA MET A 1 24.13 12.42 19.18
C MET A 1 22.86 12.83 18.48
N ASP A 2 21.73 12.43 19.06
CA ASP A 2 20.39 12.77 18.58
C ASP A 2 19.84 13.72 19.64
N GLU A 3 20.02 15.02 19.43
CA GLU A 3 19.57 16.04 20.37
C GLU A 3 18.04 16.08 20.35
N GLY A 4 17.46 16.02 21.55
CA GLY A 4 16.05 15.76 21.79
C GLY A 4 15.13 16.73 21.06
N ARG A 5 14.30 16.17 20.19
CA ARG A 5 13.08 16.82 19.73
C ARG A 5 11.92 16.29 20.55
N SER A 6 11.58 16.99 21.63
CA SER A 6 10.33 16.75 22.36
C SER A 6 9.17 17.00 21.40
N THR A 7 8.52 15.93 20.91
CA THR A 7 7.33 16.03 20.06
C THR A 7 6.08 15.72 20.86
N ASP A 8 5.96 16.29 22.05
CA ASP A 8 4.69 16.31 22.75
C ASP A 8 3.98 17.60 22.38
N VAL A 9 2.82 17.48 21.74
CA VAL A 9 2.00 18.65 21.39
C VAL A 9 1.36 19.11 22.69
N CYS A 10 1.92 20.17 23.29
CA CYS A 10 1.40 20.70 24.54
C CYS A 10 -0.03 21.23 24.35
N GLU A 11 -0.96 20.75 25.18
CA GLU A 11 -2.37 21.15 25.19
C GLU A 11 -2.51 22.69 25.26
N GLU A 12 -1.65 23.34 26.03
CA GLU A 12 -1.63 24.80 26.19
C GLU A 12 -1.36 25.53 24.87
N VAL A 13 -0.49 24.99 24.01
CA VAL A 13 -0.20 25.57 22.69
C VAL A 13 -1.40 25.43 21.76
N LEU A 14 -2.10 24.30 21.81
CA LEU A 14 -3.33 24.08 21.04
C LEU A 14 -4.46 25.01 21.51
N LEU A 15 -4.61 25.17 22.82
CA LEU A 15 -5.61 26.07 23.40
C LEU A 15 -5.35 27.53 23.03
N ALA A 16 -4.09 27.99 23.12
CA ALA A 16 -3.72 29.34 22.71
C ALA A 16 -3.98 29.58 21.22
N TYR A 17 -3.66 28.60 20.36
CA TYR A 17 -3.97 28.65 18.93
C TYR A 17 -5.48 28.75 18.68
N PHE A 18 -6.29 27.87 19.27
CA PHE A 18 -7.72 27.89 19.03
C PHE A 18 -8.43 29.11 19.62
N ALA A 19 -7.90 29.68 20.71
CA ALA A 19 -8.38 30.96 21.24
C ALA A 19 -8.19 32.10 20.23
N ASP A 20 -7.00 32.25 19.66
CA ASP A 20 -6.73 33.25 18.61
C ASP A 20 -7.59 33.02 17.35
N GLN A 21 -7.80 31.75 16.95
CA GLN A 21 -8.61 31.45 15.77
C GLN A 21 -10.11 31.67 16.00
N ALA A 22 -10.61 31.53 17.24
CA ALA A 22 -12.02 31.76 17.59
C ALA A 22 -12.42 33.24 17.46
N GLU A 23 -11.46 34.16 17.60
CA GLU A 23 -11.67 35.59 17.36
C GLU A 23 -11.84 35.91 15.86
N ARG A 24 -11.26 35.07 14.99
CA ARG A 24 -11.20 35.30 13.53
C ARG A 24 -12.25 34.53 12.75
N TYR A 25 -12.75 33.42 13.29
CA TYR A 25 -13.60 32.48 12.58
C TYR A 25 -14.85 32.12 13.37
N ASN A 26 -15.96 31.93 12.66
CA ASN A 26 -17.18 31.39 13.24
C ASN A 26 -17.00 29.93 13.71
N SER A 27 -17.89 29.47 14.59
CA SER A 27 -17.80 28.16 15.23
C SER A 27 -17.72 26.98 14.26
N SER A 28 -18.38 27.05 13.10
CA SER A 28 -18.36 25.95 12.11
C SER A 28 -17.03 25.87 11.36
N THR A 29 -16.41 27.02 11.09
CA THR A 29 -15.08 27.12 10.48
C THR A 29 -14.00 26.69 11.47
N LEU A 30 -14.10 27.15 12.72
CA LEU A 30 -13.20 26.76 13.80
C LEU A 30 -13.25 25.25 14.06
N TRP A 31 -14.46 24.67 14.08
CA TRP A 31 -14.64 23.21 14.19
C TRP A 31 -14.00 22.46 13.02
N SER A 32 -14.11 22.98 11.80
CA SER A 32 -13.47 22.39 10.62
C SER A 32 -11.95 22.41 10.73
N GLN A 33 -11.37 23.50 11.23
CA GLN A 33 -9.92 23.60 11.49
C GLN A 33 -9.47 22.64 12.58
N TYR A 34 -10.19 22.56 13.69
CA TYR A 34 -9.94 21.58 14.76
C TYR A 34 -9.96 20.15 14.23
N SER A 35 -11.00 19.79 13.47
CA SER A 35 -11.17 18.44 12.92
C SER A 35 -9.99 18.05 12.01
N ARG A 36 -9.53 18.99 11.16
CA ARG A 36 -8.35 18.81 10.32
C ARG A 36 -7.07 18.61 11.15
N LEU A 37 -6.84 19.46 12.15
CA LEU A 37 -5.65 19.36 13.01
C LEU A 37 -5.64 18.05 13.80
N LYS A 38 -6.77 17.66 14.38
CA LYS A 38 -6.96 16.39 15.07
C LYS A 38 -6.66 15.20 14.16
N GLY A 39 -7.14 15.24 12.91
CA GLY A 39 -6.85 14.22 11.91
C GLY A 39 -5.35 14.12 11.60
N SER A 40 -4.68 15.25 11.41
CA SER A 40 -3.23 15.30 11.15
C SER A 40 -2.40 14.78 12.32
N LEU A 41 -2.73 15.18 13.56
CA LEU A 41 -2.06 14.69 14.76
C LEU A 41 -2.24 13.18 14.92
N LYS A 42 -3.46 12.68 14.72
CA LYS A 42 -3.74 11.24 14.74
C LYS A 42 -2.95 10.48 13.68
N ALA A 43 -2.84 11.02 12.46
CA ALA A 43 -2.05 10.38 11.40
C ALA A 43 -0.54 10.36 11.70
N TYR A 44 -0.03 11.42 12.36
CA TYR A 44 1.37 11.49 12.78
C TYR A 44 1.72 10.45 13.85
N ASP A 45 0.80 10.18 14.77
CA ASP A 45 0.94 9.18 15.82
C ASP A 45 0.78 7.75 15.27
N ASN A 46 -0.12 7.56 14.29
CA ASN A 46 -0.40 6.27 13.66
C ASN A 46 0.53 5.93 12.48
N LYS A 47 1.85 6.10 12.65
CA LYS A 47 2.81 5.66 11.62
C LYS A 47 2.87 4.13 11.59
N SER A 48 2.66 3.54 10.42
CA SER A 48 2.84 2.11 10.23
C SER A 48 4.32 1.72 10.39
N LYS A 49 4.58 0.52 10.90
CA LYS A 49 5.93 -0.04 10.91
C LYS A 49 6.39 -0.27 9.47
N VAL A 50 7.65 0.06 9.19
CA VAL A 50 8.28 -0.22 7.89
C VAL A 50 8.48 -1.72 7.78
N LEU A 51 7.90 -2.34 6.75
CA LEU A 51 8.11 -3.75 6.42
C LEU A 51 9.54 -3.95 5.93
N ARG A 52 10.33 -4.72 6.69
CA ARG A 52 11.75 -4.94 6.39
C ARG A 52 11.96 -6.13 5.46
N ARG A 53 13.15 -6.18 4.83
CA ARG A 53 13.54 -7.27 3.93
C ARG A 53 13.53 -8.63 4.65
N GLU A 54 13.99 -8.68 5.90
CA GLU A 54 14.09 -9.92 6.66
C GLU A 54 12.71 -10.47 7.00
N GLU A 55 11.76 -9.60 7.37
CA GLU A 55 10.38 -9.96 7.65
C GLU A 55 9.68 -10.49 6.39
N MET A 56 9.93 -9.85 5.25
CA MET A 56 9.42 -10.28 3.96
C MET A 56 9.97 -11.66 3.57
N LEU A 57 11.29 -11.86 3.65
CA LEU A 57 11.93 -13.15 3.37
C LEU A 57 11.40 -14.26 4.29
N LYS A 58 11.26 -13.96 5.58
CA LYS A 58 10.66 -14.86 6.56
C LYS A 58 9.25 -15.26 6.14
N PHE A 59 8.42 -14.29 5.74
CA PHE A 59 7.07 -14.56 5.25
C PHE A 59 7.07 -15.46 4.01
N PHE A 60 7.91 -15.19 3.01
CA PHE A 60 7.96 -16.03 1.82
C PHE A 60 8.43 -17.45 2.09
N LYS A 61 9.37 -17.62 3.04
CA LYS A 61 9.96 -18.92 3.40
C LYS A 61 9.07 -19.75 4.32
N GLU A 62 8.52 -19.15 5.37
CA GLU A 62 7.86 -19.87 6.46
C GLU A 62 6.33 -19.93 6.31
N ALA A 63 5.71 -18.97 5.62
CA ALA A 63 4.26 -18.97 5.50
C ALA A 63 3.79 -20.06 4.51
N PRO A 64 2.78 -20.88 4.88
CA PRO A 64 2.27 -21.93 4.01
C PRO A 64 1.59 -21.37 2.76
N ASP A 65 1.89 -21.93 1.59
CA ASP A 65 1.30 -21.51 0.31
C ASP A 65 -0.23 -21.78 0.31
N GLU A 66 -0.71 -22.84 0.96
CA GLU A 66 -2.14 -23.19 0.98
C GLU A 66 -3.03 -22.07 1.54
N LYS A 67 -2.48 -21.24 2.43
CA LYS A 67 -3.20 -20.12 3.07
C LYS A 67 -2.79 -18.76 2.52
N PHE A 68 -1.53 -18.60 2.13
CA PHE A 68 -0.93 -17.29 1.87
C PHE A 68 -0.44 -17.09 0.45
N LEU A 69 -0.67 -18.03 -0.48
CA LEU A 69 -0.19 -17.91 -1.87
C LEU A 69 -0.65 -16.62 -2.55
N MET A 70 -1.94 -16.26 -2.43
CA MET A 70 -2.45 -14.98 -2.97
C MET A 70 -1.69 -13.79 -2.37
N MET A 71 -1.52 -13.78 -1.05
CA MET A 71 -0.85 -12.69 -0.34
C MET A 71 0.64 -12.59 -0.73
N LYS A 72 1.31 -13.72 -0.94
CA LYS A 72 2.68 -13.77 -1.46
C LYS A 72 2.77 -13.11 -2.85
N VAL A 73 1.82 -13.39 -3.74
CA VAL A 73 1.74 -12.72 -5.05
C VAL A 73 1.50 -11.21 -4.89
N VAL A 74 0.56 -10.81 -4.02
CA VAL A 74 0.27 -9.38 -3.73
C VAL A 74 1.52 -8.66 -3.23
N VAL A 75 2.28 -9.27 -2.30
CA VAL A 75 3.52 -8.67 -1.77
C VAL A 75 4.57 -8.56 -2.87
N ALA A 76 4.76 -9.60 -3.70
CA ALA A 76 5.71 -9.55 -4.81
C ALA A 76 5.38 -8.42 -5.80
N PHE A 77 4.10 -8.27 -6.16
CA PHE A 77 3.63 -7.22 -7.08
C PHE A 77 3.73 -5.84 -6.42
N GLY A 78 3.38 -5.73 -5.14
CA GLY A 78 3.46 -4.50 -4.37
C GLY A 78 4.89 -3.99 -4.21
N VAL A 79 5.85 -4.88 -4.00
CA VAL A 79 7.28 -4.53 -3.88
C VAL A 79 7.88 -4.13 -5.22
N ALA A 80 7.56 -4.86 -6.29
CA ALA A 80 8.08 -4.56 -7.64
C ALA A 80 7.47 -3.29 -8.24
N GLY A 81 6.15 -3.13 -8.09
CA GLY A 81 5.40 -2.05 -8.73
C GLY A 81 5.11 -0.84 -7.84
N ALA A 82 5.29 -0.93 -6.51
CA ALA A 82 4.77 0.04 -5.54
C ALA A 82 3.28 0.33 -5.82
N CYS A 83 2.48 -0.74 -5.90
CA CYS A 83 1.07 -0.68 -6.28
C CYS A 83 0.20 -0.19 -5.13
N ARG A 84 -0.74 0.71 -5.43
CA ARG A 84 -1.82 1.07 -4.49
C ARG A 84 -2.82 -0.07 -4.38
N SER A 85 -3.56 -0.13 -3.27
CA SER A 85 -4.62 -1.14 -3.07
C SER A 85 -5.67 -1.11 -4.18
N GLU A 86 -6.03 0.08 -4.67
CA GLU A 86 -6.98 0.23 -5.78
C GLU A 86 -6.43 -0.27 -7.12
N GLU A 87 -5.14 -0.10 -7.38
CA GLU A 87 -4.46 -0.59 -8.58
C GLU A 87 -4.41 -2.12 -8.56
N MET A 88 -4.15 -2.71 -7.39
CA MET A 88 -4.13 -4.16 -7.19
C MET A 88 -5.53 -4.77 -7.37
N HIS A 89 -6.56 -4.18 -6.77
CA HIS A 89 -7.93 -4.70 -6.85
C HIS A 89 -8.53 -4.59 -8.27
N LYS A 90 -8.10 -3.60 -9.07
CA LYS A 90 -8.59 -3.41 -10.44
C LYS A 90 -7.76 -4.15 -11.48
N LEU A 91 -6.70 -4.86 -11.07
CA LEU A 91 -5.82 -5.58 -11.97
C LEU A 91 -6.58 -6.72 -12.65
N GLN A 92 -6.52 -6.77 -13.98
CA GLN A 92 -7.12 -7.83 -14.78
C GLN A 92 -6.06 -8.82 -15.25
N ILE A 93 -6.47 -10.05 -15.54
CA ILE A 93 -5.56 -11.08 -16.10
C ILE A 93 -4.93 -10.58 -17.41
N THR A 94 -5.70 -9.88 -18.24
CA THR A 94 -5.25 -9.31 -19.52
C THR A 94 -4.17 -8.25 -19.37
N ASN A 95 -3.97 -7.74 -18.15
CA ASN A 95 -2.93 -6.77 -17.84
C ASN A 95 -1.58 -7.41 -17.49
N ILE A 96 -1.53 -8.75 -17.39
CA ILE A 96 -0.33 -9.49 -17.04
C ILE A 96 0.13 -10.28 -18.26
N GLN A 97 1.34 -10.00 -18.71
CA GLN A 97 2.00 -10.71 -19.80
C GLN A 97 3.18 -11.50 -19.25
N GLU A 98 3.29 -12.76 -19.65
CA GLU A 98 4.36 -13.64 -19.22
C GLU A 98 5.37 -13.83 -20.34
N GLU A 99 6.60 -13.38 -20.11
CA GLU A 99 7.72 -13.44 -21.04
C GLU A 99 8.86 -14.25 -20.40
N GLY A 100 8.69 -15.58 -20.39
CA GLY A 100 9.68 -16.52 -19.85
C GLY A 100 9.93 -16.37 -18.35
N ASN A 101 10.99 -15.62 -17.99
CA ASN A 101 11.40 -15.35 -16.61
C ASN A 101 10.95 -13.98 -16.09
N VAL A 102 10.09 -13.27 -16.84
CA VAL A 102 9.61 -11.94 -16.49
C VAL A 102 8.09 -11.89 -16.63
N LEU A 103 7.41 -11.30 -15.64
CA LEU A 103 6.04 -10.84 -15.79
C LEU A 103 6.05 -9.34 -16.07
N VAL A 104 5.38 -8.93 -17.14
CA VAL A 104 5.14 -7.53 -17.46
C VAL A 104 3.72 -7.20 -17.03
N VAL A 105 3.59 -6.35 -16.01
CA VAL A 105 2.30 -5.98 -15.43
C VAL A 105 1.96 -4.54 -15.80
N THR A 106 0.82 -4.35 -16.46
CA THR A 106 0.35 -3.05 -16.92
C THR A 106 -0.77 -2.52 -16.04
N LEU A 107 -0.50 -1.50 -15.22
CA LEU A 107 -1.53 -0.84 -14.42
C LEU A 107 -2.34 0.14 -15.27
N PRO A 108 -3.66 -0.06 -15.43
CA PRO A 108 -4.50 0.84 -16.21
C PRO A 108 -4.65 2.20 -15.53
N HIS A 109 -4.93 3.23 -16.35
CA HIS A 109 -5.04 4.61 -15.89
C HIS A 109 -6.13 4.74 -14.81
N THR A 110 -5.75 5.22 -13.63
CA THR A 110 -6.67 5.61 -12.57
C THR A 110 -6.41 7.09 -12.30
N LYS A 111 -7.35 8.01 -12.56
CA LYS A 111 -7.16 9.44 -12.24
C LYS A 111 -6.75 9.55 -10.76
N PRO A 112 -5.57 10.11 -10.38
CA PRO A 112 -4.66 11.00 -11.10
C PRO A 112 -3.37 10.35 -11.69
N HIS A 113 -3.21 9.04 -11.59
CA HIS A 113 -2.00 8.29 -11.96
C HIS A 113 -1.97 7.88 -13.42
N GLN A 114 -0.90 8.27 -14.13
CA GLN A 114 -0.63 7.81 -15.50
C GLN A 114 -0.51 6.28 -15.56
N LYS A 115 -0.78 5.69 -16.74
CA LYS A 115 -0.53 4.26 -16.96
C LYS A 115 0.93 3.96 -16.62
N ARG A 116 1.16 2.87 -15.88
CA ARG A 116 2.50 2.45 -15.48
C ARG A 116 2.65 0.96 -15.75
N VAL A 117 3.81 0.59 -16.26
CA VAL A 117 4.22 -0.80 -16.46
C VAL A 117 5.37 -1.09 -15.52
N PHE A 118 5.35 -2.28 -14.90
CA PHE A 118 6.46 -2.76 -14.08
C PHE A 118 6.73 -4.23 -14.37
N THR A 119 7.93 -4.68 -14.01
CA THR A 119 8.36 -6.05 -14.22
C THR A 119 8.51 -6.79 -12.89
N VAL A 120 8.08 -8.05 -12.87
CA VAL A 120 8.33 -8.99 -11.77
C VAL A 120 9.25 -10.07 -12.31
N LEU A 121 10.43 -10.21 -11.70
CA LEU A 121 11.45 -11.15 -12.14
C LEU A 121 11.33 -12.49 -11.41
N SER A 122 11.69 -13.56 -12.10
CA SER A 122 11.95 -14.88 -11.52
C SER A 122 13.26 -14.89 -10.70
N GLU A 123 14.18 -13.99 -11.03
CA GLU A 123 15.52 -13.93 -10.46
C GLU A 123 15.59 -12.93 -9.29
N GLY A 124 15.90 -13.44 -8.08
CA GLY A 124 16.06 -12.61 -6.88
C GLY A 124 15.69 -13.33 -5.58
N CYS A 125 15.44 -12.53 -4.54
CA CYS A 125 15.08 -12.99 -3.20
C CYS A 125 13.74 -13.76 -3.12
N VAL A 126 12.86 -13.56 -4.10
CA VAL A 126 11.52 -14.14 -4.18
C VAL A 126 11.22 -14.45 -5.63
N ASN A 127 10.87 -15.69 -5.96
CA ASN A 127 10.50 -16.07 -7.32
C ASN A 127 9.06 -15.63 -7.62
N GLY A 128 8.89 -14.40 -8.12
CA GLY A 128 7.57 -13.82 -8.39
C GLY A 128 6.84 -14.51 -9.54
N VAL A 129 7.57 -15.04 -10.53
CA VAL A 129 7.00 -15.76 -11.68
C VAL A 129 6.44 -17.11 -11.25
N GLU A 130 7.17 -17.88 -10.44
CA GLU A 130 6.68 -19.15 -9.93
C GLU A 130 5.46 -18.98 -9.01
N LEU A 131 5.45 -17.97 -8.15
CA LEU A 131 4.30 -17.65 -7.31
C LEU A 131 3.06 -17.31 -8.16
N TYR A 132 3.24 -16.49 -9.19
CA TYR A 132 2.20 -16.18 -10.16
C TYR A 132 1.66 -17.44 -10.84
N ARG A 133 2.54 -18.32 -11.35
CA ARG A 133 2.14 -19.56 -12.04
C ARG A 133 1.34 -20.48 -11.11
N LYS A 134 1.82 -20.67 -9.87
CA LYS A 134 1.12 -21.45 -8.84
C LYS A 134 -0.27 -20.89 -8.58
N TYR A 135 -0.38 -19.57 -8.43
CA TYR A 135 -1.67 -18.93 -8.16
C TYR A 135 -2.61 -18.99 -9.37
N ALA A 136 -2.10 -18.73 -10.58
CA ALA A 136 -2.87 -18.80 -11.82
C ALA A 136 -3.43 -20.21 -12.07
N ALA A 137 -2.69 -21.26 -11.72
CA ALA A 137 -3.14 -22.65 -11.85
C ALA A 137 -4.34 -23.01 -10.95
N LEU A 138 -4.57 -22.27 -9.86
CA LEU A 138 -5.74 -22.47 -8.99
C LEU A 138 -7.03 -21.87 -9.59
N ARG A 139 -6.92 -21.10 -10.67
CA ARG A 139 -8.08 -20.42 -11.25
C ARG A 139 -8.99 -21.42 -11.96
N PRO A 140 -10.30 -21.46 -11.64
CA PRO A 140 -11.24 -22.32 -12.35
C PRO A 140 -11.37 -21.93 -13.83
N SER A 141 -11.53 -22.91 -14.71
CA SER A 141 -11.57 -22.68 -16.16
C SER A 141 -12.85 -21.98 -16.65
N LYS A 142 -13.93 -21.99 -15.85
CA LYS A 142 -15.24 -21.41 -16.19
C LYS A 142 -15.55 -20.19 -15.33
N VAL A 143 -14.72 -19.16 -15.40
CA VAL A 143 -14.91 -17.91 -14.65
C VAL A 143 -15.38 -16.80 -15.59
N THR A 144 -16.45 -16.11 -15.20
CA THR A 144 -17.01 -14.95 -15.93
C THR A 144 -16.28 -13.64 -15.65
N TYR A 145 -15.56 -13.55 -14.53
CA TYR A 145 -14.82 -12.37 -14.11
C TYR A 145 -13.36 -12.38 -14.58
N SER A 146 -12.87 -11.22 -15.02
CA SER A 146 -11.49 -11.02 -15.48
C SER A 146 -10.54 -10.45 -14.42
N MET A 147 -11.01 -10.18 -13.20
CA MET A 147 -10.18 -9.70 -12.10
C MET A 147 -9.11 -10.74 -11.74
N TYR A 148 -7.88 -10.30 -11.50
CA TYR A 148 -6.77 -11.20 -11.22
C TYR A 148 -6.79 -11.74 -9.79
N PHE A 149 -7.06 -10.86 -8.81
CA PHE A 149 -7.28 -11.22 -7.41
C PHE A 149 -8.76 -11.45 -7.11
#